data_AF-A0A3C0URH6-F1
#
_entry.id   AF-A0A3C0URH6-F1
#
_cell.length_a   1.000
_cell.length_b   1.000
_cell.length_c   1.000
_cell.angle_alpha   90.00
_cell.angle_beta   90.00
_cell.angle_gamma   90.00
#
_symmetry.space_group_name_H-M   'P 1'
#
loop_
_entity.id
_entity.type
_entity.pdbx_description
1 polymer ?
#
loop_
_entity_poly.entity_id
_entity_poly.type
_entity_poly.pdbx_seq_one_letter_code
_entity_poly.pdbx_strand_id
1 'polypeptide(L)'
;LNLSSSLDYSIYNFAGSSFNQKVPIWNASISQFFLKNKRGELKFSVVDMLNRNVSINRMAQANFVQDERIRSLGRYYLLSFTYSLKNLLGGAPSGGIRVIQRG
;
A
#
# COMPACT_ATOMS: atom_id res chain seq x y z
N LEU A 1 -18.79 -3.39 7.61
CA LEU A 1 -17.73 -4.06 6.84
C LEU A 1 -17.22 -3.09 5.79
N ASN A 2 -15.91 -2.92 5.66
CA ASN A 2 -15.26 -2.13 4.61
C ASN A 2 -14.27 -3.00 3.86
N LEU A 3 -14.19 -2.81 2.54
CA LEU A 3 -13.27 -3.49 1.65
C LEU A 3 -12.52 -2.43 0.85
N SER A 4 -11.22 -2.63 0.65
CA SER A 4 -10.38 -1.76 -0.16
C SER A 4 -9.39 -2.59 -0.96
N SER A 5 -9.16 -2.22 -2.20
CA SER A 5 -8.22 -2.86 -3.11
C SER A 5 -7.65 -1.83 -4.07
N SER A 6 -6.33 -1.84 -4.29
CA SER A 6 -5.65 -0.98 -5.26
C SER A 6 -4.65 -1.79 -6.08
N LEU A 7 -4.63 -1.59 -7.39
CA LEU A 7 -3.67 -2.21 -8.29
C LEU A 7 -2.88 -1.10 -8.99
N ASP A 8 -1.58 -1.05 -8.72
CA ASP A 8 -0.64 -0.16 -9.37
C ASP A 8 0.15 -0.96 -10.40
N TYR A 9 0.26 -0.46 -11.62
CA TYR A 9 0.95 -1.15 -12.71
C TYR A 9 2.01 -0.26 -13.34
N SER A 10 3.28 -0.61 -13.12
CA SER A 10 4.42 0.11 -13.69
C SER A 10 5.13 -0.73 -14.73
N ILE A 11 5.55 -0.08 -15.83
CA ILE A 11 6.41 -0.67 -16.85
C ILE A 11 7.72 0.10 -16.86
N TYR A 12 8.83 -0.60 -16.62
CA TYR A 12 10.18 -0.07 -16.75
C TYR A 12 10.77 -0.54 -18.07
N ASN A 13 11.07 0.41 -18.95
CA ASN A 13 11.75 0.16 -20.21
C ASN A 13 13.23 0.49 -20.04
N PHE A 14 14.11 -0.40 -20.48
CA PHE A 14 15.56 -0.19 -20.40
C PHE A 14 16.10 0.10 -21.81
N ALA A 15 16.59 1.33 -22.02
CA ALA A 15 17.12 1.77 -23.30
C ALA A 15 18.27 0.86 -23.77
N GLY A 16 18.23 0.43 -25.04
CA GLY A 16 19.24 -0.47 -25.61
C GLY A 16 19.02 -1.97 -25.32
N SER A 17 17.95 -2.34 -24.63
CA SER A 17 17.55 -3.74 -24.43
C SER A 17 16.11 -3.98 -24.88
N SER A 18 15.80 -5.17 -25.37
CA SER A 18 14.43 -5.63 -25.65
C SER A 18 13.70 -6.13 -24.39
N PHE A 19 14.25 -5.86 -23.20
CA PHE A 19 13.71 -6.29 -21.92
C PHE A 19 12.86 -5.18 -21.29
N ASN A 20 11.56 -5.44 -21.12
CA ASN A 20 10.64 -4.55 -20.42
C ASN A 20 10.19 -5.23 -19.12
N GLN A 21 10.47 -4.60 -17.97
CA GLN A 21 10.04 -5.13 -16.69
C GLN A 21 8.64 -4.60 -16.33
N LYS A 22 7.71 -5.53 -16.10
CA LYS A 22 6.34 -5.24 -15.66
C LYS A 22 6.22 -5.49 -14.16
N VAL A 23 5.76 -4.49 -13.42
CA VAL A 23 5.66 -4.51 -11.95
C VAL A 23 4.21 -4.21 -11.55
N PRO A 24 3.33 -5.23 -11.49
CA PRO A 24 1.99 -5.08 -10.92
C PRO A 24 2.06 -5.19 -9.39
N ILE A 25 1.75 -4.12 -8.67
CA ILE A 25 1.62 -4.11 -7.22
C ILE A 25 0.13 -4.12 -6.87
N TRP A 26 -0.32 -5.14 -6.15
CA TRP A 26 -1.70 -5.27 -5.71
C TRP A 26 -1.78 -5.21 -4.18
N ASN A 27 -2.55 -4.27 -3.66
CA ASN A 27 -2.81 -4.11 -2.23
C ASN A 27 -4.30 -4.35 -1.97
N ALA A 28 -4.62 -5.00 -0.85
CA ALA A 28 -6.00 -5.20 -0.43
C ALA A 28 -6.15 -5.11 1.09
N SER A 29 -7.34 -4.73 1.55
CA SER A 29 -7.69 -4.79 2.97
C SER A 29 -9.18 -4.99 3.20
N ILE A 30 -9.49 -5.58 4.35
CA ILE A 30 -10.83 -5.78 4.87
C ILE A 30 -10.86 -5.25 6.31
N SER A 31 -11.90 -4.51 6.67
CA SER A 31 -12.07 -4.03 8.04
C SER A 31 -13.52 -4.11 8.52
N GLN A 32 -13.68 -4.26 9.82
CA GLN A 32 -15.00 -4.29 10.44
C GLN A 32 -14.98 -3.59 11.79
N PHE A 33 -15.95 -2.69 11.97
CA PHE A 33 -16.30 -2.17 13.27
C PHE A 33 -17.13 -3.21 14.04
N PHE A 34 -16.73 -3.53 15.26
CA PHE A 34 -17.36 -4.58 16.07
C PHE A 34 -17.82 -4.13 17.46
N LEU A 35 -17.39 -2.95 17.92
CA LEU A 35 -17.87 -2.38 19.19
C LEU A 35 -19.06 -1.42 18.99
N LYS A 36 -19.84 -1.20 20.05
CA LYS A 36 -20.93 -0.22 20.09
C LYS A 36 -20.45 1.16 19.62
N ASN A 37 -21.32 1.88 18.94
CA ASN A 37 -21.03 3.20 18.35
C ASN A 37 -19.83 3.20 17.40
N LYS A 38 -19.53 2.06 16.76
CA LYS A 38 -18.40 1.87 15.84
C LYS A 38 -17.06 2.28 16.46
N ARG A 39 -16.87 1.99 17.76
CA ARG A 39 -15.70 2.45 18.53
C ARG A 39 -14.48 1.54 18.41
N GLY A 40 -14.62 0.33 17.89
CA GLY A 40 -13.51 -0.61 17.71
C GLY A 40 -13.55 -1.15 16.31
N GLU A 41 -12.45 -1.04 15.59
CA GLU A 41 -12.24 -1.56 14.23
C GLU A 41 -11.12 -2.57 14.25
N LEU A 42 -11.35 -3.73 13.63
CA LEU A 42 -10.29 -4.66 13.27
C LEU A 42 -10.10 -4.59 11.77
N LYS A 43 -8.85 -4.43 11.31
CA LYS A 43 -8.48 -4.36 9.90
C LYS A 43 -7.37 -5.35 9.59
N PHE A 44 -7.56 -6.15 8.55
CA PHE A 44 -6.54 -6.99 7.95
C PHE A 44 -6.16 -6.42 6.59
N SER A 45 -4.86 -6.20 6.37
CA SER A 45 -4.32 -5.63 5.13
C SER A 45 -3.20 -6.50 4.58
N VAL A 46 -3.12 -6.57 3.26
CA VAL A 46 -2.04 -7.22 2.51
C VAL A 46 -1.47 -6.20 1.54
N VAL A 47 -0.15 -6.02 1.61
CA VAL A 47 0.61 -5.12 0.74
C VAL A 47 1.50 -5.95 -0.17
N ASP A 48 1.54 -5.60 -1.46
CA ASP A 48 2.21 -6.36 -2.52
C ASP A 48 1.80 -7.85 -2.55
N MET A 49 0.50 -8.10 -2.68
CA MET A 49 -0.11 -9.44 -2.79
C MET A 49 0.50 -10.30 -3.89
N LEU A 50 1.05 -9.69 -4.94
CA LEU A 50 1.67 -10.40 -6.06
C LEU A 50 3.16 -10.69 -5.82
N ASN A 51 3.77 -10.13 -4.76
CA ASN A 51 5.20 -10.18 -4.47
C ASN A 51 6.04 -9.79 -5.69
N ARG A 52 5.66 -8.66 -6.30
CA ARG A 52 6.27 -8.17 -7.54
C ARG A 52 7.08 -6.90 -7.32
N ASN A 53 7.17 -6.38 -6.10
CA ASN A 53 8.01 -5.24 -5.76
C ASN A 53 9.53 -5.59 -5.77
N VAL A 54 9.98 -6.40 -6.72
CA VAL A 54 11.39 -6.78 -6.91
C VAL A 54 11.81 -6.24 -8.26
N SER A 55 12.61 -5.17 -8.26
CA SER A 55 13.12 -4.58 -9.51
C SER A 55 14.45 -5.22 -9.89
N ILE A 56 14.60 -5.63 -11.16
CA ILE A 56 15.81 -6.26 -11.71
C ILE A 56 16.25 -5.43 -12.92
N ASN A 57 17.35 -4.70 -12.77
CA ASN A 57 18.00 -3.98 -13.84
C ASN A 57 19.07 -4.91 -14.47
N ARG A 58 18.94 -5.25 -15.75
CA ARG A 58 19.91 -6.07 -16.48
C ARG A 58 20.56 -5.24 -17.58
N MET A 59 21.87 -5.03 -17.47
CA MET A 59 22.67 -4.42 -18.53
C MET A 59 23.45 -5.52 -19.26
N ALA A 60 23.22 -5.67 -20.56
CA ALA A 60 23.98 -6.59 -21.42
C ALA A 60 24.86 -5.76 -22.37
N GLN A 61 26.18 -5.93 -22.29
CA GLN A 61 27.15 -5.42 -23.25
C GLN A 61 27.79 -6.60 -24.00
N ALA A 62 28.46 -6.33 -25.13
CA ALA A 62 28.99 -7.35 -26.04
C ALA A 62 29.87 -8.43 -25.35
N ASN A 63 30.49 -8.09 -24.21
CA ASN A 63 31.43 -8.97 -23.50
C ASN A 63 31.05 -9.25 -22.04
N PHE A 64 29.91 -8.74 -21.53
CA PHE A 64 29.46 -9.03 -20.17
C PHE A 64 27.96 -8.77 -19.96
N VAL A 65 27.34 -9.54 -19.06
CA VAL A 65 25.98 -9.29 -18.56
C VAL A 65 26.08 -8.97 -17.07
N GLN A 66 25.54 -7.83 -16.67
CA GLN A 66 25.48 -7.38 -15.28
C GLN A 66 24.03 -7.26 -14.82
N ASP A 67 23.71 -7.97 -13.73
CA ASP A 67 22.39 -7.97 -13.09
C ASP A 67 22.45 -7.17 -11.78
N GLU A 68 21.69 -6.09 -11.68
CA GLU A 68 21.48 -5.33 -10.45
C GLU A 68 20.06 -5.57 -9.94
N ARG A 69 19.93 -6.04 -8.69
CA ARG A 69 18.64 -6.32 -8.05
C ARG A 69 18.35 -5.29 -6.97
N ILE A 70 17.36 -4.43 -7.19
CA ILE A 70 16.87 -3.49 -6.19
C ILE A 70 15.80 -4.21 -5.36
N ARG A 71 16.08 -4.42 -4.07
CA ARG A 71 15.14 -5.00 -3.12
C ARG A 71 14.36 -3.87 -2.46
N SER A 72 13.05 -3.84 -2.68
CA SER A 72 12.15 -2.97 -1.93
C SER A 72 11.62 -3.68 -0.66
N LEU A 73 10.80 -2.99 0.13
CA LEU A 73 9.97 -3.62 1.15
C LEU A 73 8.99 -4.59 0.46
N GLY A 74 9.24 -5.90 0.62
CA GLY A 74 8.45 -6.96 -0.03
C GLY A 74 7.05 -7.13 0.54
N ARG A 75 6.37 -8.22 0.15
CA ARG A 75 5.02 -8.56 0.63
C ARG A 75 4.96 -8.64 2.15
N TYR A 76 3.99 -7.94 2.76
CA TYR A 76 3.68 -8.09 4.18
C TYR A 76 2.18 -8.07 4.46
N TYR A 77 1.85 -8.63 5.62
CA TYR A 77 0.50 -8.71 6.15
C TYR A 77 0.44 -7.86 7.41
N LEU A 78 -0.61 -7.06 7.56
CA LEU A 78 -0.81 -6.18 8.71
C LEU A 78 -2.18 -6.42 9.33
N LEU A 79 -2.18 -6.75 10.61
CA LEU A 79 -3.37 -6.77 11.45
C LEU A 79 -3.36 -5.52 12.33
N SER A 80 -4.38 -4.68 12.19
CA SER A 80 -4.52 -3.44 12.94
C SER A 80 -5.80 -3.47 13.77
N PHE A 81 -5.69 -3.00 15.01
CA PHE A 81 -6.82 -2.69 15.88
C PHE A 81 -6.86 -1.20 16.16
N THR A 82 -8.00 -0.56 15.91
CA THR A 82 -8.22 0.87 16.14
C THR A 82 -9.36 1.06 17.13
N TYR A 83 -9.15 1.90 18.16
CA TYR A 83 -10.18 2.23 19.16
C TYR A 83 -10.43 3.73 19.29
N SER A 84 -11.70 4.14 19.31
CA SER A 84 -12.12 5.55 19.42
C SER A 84 -12.48 5.94 20.87
N LEU A 85 -11.79 6.95 21.39
CA LEU A 85 -11.94 7.51 22.74
C LEU A 85 -12.92 8.70 22.81
N LYS A 86 -13.89 8.80 21.88
CA LYS A 86 -14.75 9.98 21.63
C LYS A 86 -15.47 10.61 22.85
N ASN A 87 -15.51 9.94 24.01
CA ASN A 87 -16.12 10.43 25.25
C ASN A 87 -15.14 10.56 26.45
N LEU A 88 -13.82 10.42 26.25
CA LEU A 88 -12.85 10.53 27.35
C LEU A 88 -12.52 12.00 27.71
N LEU A 89 -12.78 12.92 26.77
CA LEU A 89 -12.56 14.37 26.94
C LEU A 89 -13.93 15.07 26.98
N GLY A 90 -14.56 15.05 28.15
CA GLY A 90 -15.73 15.90 28.39
C GLY A 90 -15.31 17.37 28.41
N GLY A 91 -15.67 18.12 27.37
CA GLY A 91 -15.72 19.59 27.47
C GLY A 91 -14.70 20.39 26.65
N ALA A 92 -14.63 20.20 25.34
CA ALA A 92 -14.17 21.27 24.46
C ALA A 92 -15.11 21.39 23.25
N PRO A 93 -15.72 22.56 22.98
CA PRO A 93 -16.53 22.77 21.80
C PRO A 93 -15.60 22.72 20.58
N SER A 94 -15.55 21.58 19.92
CA SER A 94 -14.81 21.41 18.68
C SER A 94 -15.53 22.15 17.55
N GLY A 95 -15.26 23.45 17.43
CA GLY A 95 -15.44 24.23 16.20
C GLY A 95 -14.58 23.58 15.11
N GLY A 96 -15.16 22.61 14.41
CA GLY A 96 -14.47 21.83 13.39
C GLY A 96 -14.18 22.68 12.16
N ILE A 97 -12.90 22.91 11.90
CA ILE A 97 -12.40 23.40 10.61
C ILE A 97 -12.92 22.48 9.51
N ARG A 98 -13.76 23.02 8.61
CA ARG A 98 -14.12 22.35 7.36
C ARG A 98 -12.91 22.37 6.43
N VAL A 99 -12.22 21.24 6.30
CA VAL A 99 -11.30 21.05 5.19
C VAL A 99 -12.15 20.77 3.95
N ILE A 100 -12.29 21.79 3.10
CA ILE A 100 -12.81 21.63 1.74
C ILE A 100 -11.72 20.93 0.94
N GLN A 101 -11.93 19.66 0.57
CA GLN A 101 -11.10 19.00 -0.42
C GLN A 101 -11.49 19.56 -1.80
N ARG A 102 -10.64 20.41 -2.35
CA ARG A 102 -10.71 20.88 -3.74
C ARG A 102 -9.84 19.97 -4.61
N GLY A 103 -10.35 19.63 -5.79
CA GLY A 103 -9.58 19.10 -6.92
C GLY A 103 -9.69 17.60 -7.07
#